data_AF-A0A847NU58-F1
#
_entry.id   AF-A0A847NU58-F1
#
_cell.length_a   1.000
_cell.length_b   1.000
_cell.length_c   1.000
_cell.angle_alpha   90.00
_cell.angle_beta   90.00
_cell.angle_gamma   90.00
#
_symmetry.space_group_name_H-M   'P 1'
#
loop_
_entity.id
_entity.type
_entity.pdbx_description
1 polymer ?
#
loop_
_entity_poly.entity_id
_entity_poly.type
_entity_poly.pdbx_seq_one_letter_code
_entity_poly.pdbx_strand_id
1 'polypeptide(L)' 'MLISDLQRKDIVNIADGSRLGKIVDLNINEEGLIINLIVEPLKILRRISFANEINITFKQIVTIGSDVILVNLNQ' A
#
# COMPACT_ATOMS: atom_id res chain seq x y z
N MET A 1 -1.99 -16.07 -3.56
CA MET A 1 -0.75 -15.27 -3.41
C MET A 1 -0.36 -15.31 -1.95
N LEU A 2 0.95 -15.33 -1.68
CA LEU A 2 1.47 -15.18 -0.33
C LEU A 2 1.62 -13.69 -0.01
N ILE A 3 1.60 -13.33 1.28
CA ILE A 3 1.86 -11.95 1.70
C ILE A 3 3.24 -11.49 1.27
N SER A 4 4.23 -12.39 1.31
CA SER A 4 5.58 -12.14 0.80
C SER A 4 5.60 -11.72 -0.68
N ASP A 5 4.64 -12.17 -1.49
CA ASP A 5 4.53 -11.77 -2.90
C ASP A 5 4.01 -10.33 -3.02
N LEU A 6 3.08 -9.94 -2.14
CA LEU A 6 2.53 -8.58 -2.10
C LEU A 6 3.58 -7.58 -1.57
N GLN A 7 4.31 -7.93 -0.52
CA GLN A 7 5.36 -7.10 0.08
C GLN A 7 6.52 -6.78 -0.88
N ARG A 8 6.71 -7.60 -1.92
CA ARG A 8 7.72 -7.37 -2.96
C ARG A 8 7.34 -6.27 -3.96
N LYS A 9 6.05 -6.01 -4.12
CA LYS A 9 5.51 -5.09 -5.13
C LYS A 9 5.56 -3.64 -4.66
N ASP A 10 5.68 -2.72 -5.60
CA ASP A 10 5.55 -1.30 -5.33
C ASP A 10 4.07 -0.87 -5.36
N ILE A 11 3.68 0.03 -4.46
CA ILE A 11 2.36 0.64 -4.47
C ILE A 11 2.43 1.96 -5.24
N VAL A 12 1.57 2.11 -6.25
CA VAL A 12 1.54 3.29 -7.13
C VAL A 12 0.13 3.88 -7.18
N ASN A 13 0.02 5.18 -6.91
CA ASN A 13 -1.23 5.91 -7.05
C ASN A 13 -1.54 6.18 -8.52
N ILE A 14 -2.75 5.85 -8.97
CA ILE A 14 -3.16 6.07 -10.36
C ILE A 14 -3.46 7.53 -10.68
N ALA A 15 -3.73 8.37 -9.68
CA ALA A 15 -4.11 9.76 -9.91
C ALA A 15 -2.94 10.62 -10.40
N ASP A 16 -1.73 10.36 -9.89
CA ASP A 16 -0.52 11.15 -10.16
C ASP A 16 0.69 10.30 -10.57
N GLY A 17 0.57 8.97 -10.58
CA GLY A 17 1.68 8.05 -10.86
C GLY A 17 2.72 7.98 -9.75
N SER A 18 2.47 8.58 -8.59
CA SER A 18 3.42 8.59 -7.48
C SER A 18 3.60 7.19 -6.90
N ARG A 19 4.87 6.84 -6.64
CA ARG A 19 5.23 5.63 -5.88
C ARG A 19 5.04 5.91 -4.40
N LEU A 20 4.00 5.34 -3.82
CA LEU A 20 3.64 5.54 -2.42
C LEU A 20 4.62 4.82 -1.51
N GLY A 21 4.99 3.58 -1.83
CA GLY A 21 5.82 2.78 -0.93
C GLY A 21 5.70 1.29 -1.15
N LYS A 22 5.99 0.53 -0.09
CA LYS A 22 5.84 -0.93 -0.06
C LYS A 22 5.00 -1.36 1.13
N ILE A 23 4.31 -2.48 0.99
CA ILE A 23 3.56 -3.09 2.09
C ILE A 23 4.56 -3.59 3.12
N VAL A 24 4.40 -3.16 4.37
CA VAL A 24 5.18 -3.64 5.51
C VAL A 24 4.37 -4.57 6.38
N ASP A 25 3.07 -4.31 6.52
CA ASP A 25 2.19 -5.09 7.40
C ASP A 25 0.72 -5.06 6.91
N LEU A 26 -0.15 -5.75 7.64
CA LEU A 26 -1.57 -5.92 7.34
C LEU A 26 -2.38 -5.73 8.63
N ASN A 27 -3.48 -5.00 8.55
CA ASN A 27 -4.43 -4.94 9.65
C ASN A 27 -5.49 -6.04 9.50
N ILE A 28 -5.75 -6.80 10.56
CA ILE A 28 -6.65 -7.96 10.57
C ILE A 28 -7.67 -7.77 11.69
N ASN A 29 -8.95 -8.06 11.43
CA ASN A 29 -9.99 -8.02 12.46
C ASN A 29 -10.02 -9.30 13.32
N GLU A 30 -10.88 -9.32 14.34
CA GLU A 30 -11.03 -10.47 15.26
C GLU A 30 -11.47 -11.76 14.53
N GLU A 31 -12.14 -11.63 13.38
CA GLU A 31 -12.59 -12.73 12.53
C GLU A 31 -11.49 -13.26 11.58
N GLY A 32 -10.28 -12.68 11.60
CA GLY A 32 -9.18 -13.10 10.74
C GLY A 32 -9.25 -12.55 9.30
N LEU A 33 -10.09 -11.55 9.04
CA LEU A 33 -10.23 -10.88 7.76
C LEU A 33 -9.29 -9.67 7.68
N ILE A 34 -8.63 -9.51 6.53
CA ILE A 34 -7.74 -8.38 6.28
C ILE A 34 -8.59 -7.12 6.04
N ILE A 35 -8.39 -6.09 6.87
CA ILE A 35 -9.08 -4.80 6.79
C ILE A 35 -8.37 -3.90 5.77
N ASN A 36 -7.06 -3.74 5.91
CA ASN A 36 -6.24 -2.89 5.07
C ASN A 36 -4.77 -3.34 5.03
N LEU A 37 -4.03 -2.80 4.07
CA LEU A 37 -2.59 -2.96 3.92
C LEU A 37 -1.90 -1.73 4.50
N ILE A 38 -0.82 -1.93 5.26
CA ILE A 38 0.00 -0.86 5.83
C ILE A 38 1.20 -0.66 4.92
N VAL A 39 1.33 0.55 4.37
CA VAL A 39 2.35 0.91 3.38
C VAL A 39 3.33 1.90 4.00
N GLU A 40 4.62 1.54 4.02
CA GLU A 40 5.70 2.42 4.44
C GLU A 40 6.12 3.33 3.27
N PRO A 41 6.10 4.67 3.44
CA PRO A 41 6.53 5.59 2.40
C PRO A 41 8.02 5.46 2.03
N LEU A 42 8.36 5.71 0.76
CA LEU A 42 9.77 5.71 0.33
C LEU A 42 10.58 6.78 1.09
N LYS A 43 11.77 6.40 1.59
CA LYS A 43 12.66 7.22 2.43
C LYS A 43 13.07 8.59 1.86
N ILE A 44 12.89 8.84 0.57
CA ILE A 44 13.16 10.14 -0.06
C ILE A 44 12.22 11.24 0.46
N LEU A 45 11.03 10.87 0.96
CA LEU A 45 10.08 11.80 1.59
C LEU A 45 10.44 12.20 3.04
N ARG A 46 11.60 11.77 3.60
CA ARG A 46 12.01 11.98 5.01
C ARG A 46 12.21 13.42 5.46
N ARG A 47 12.11 14.44 4.59
CA ARG A 47 12.25 15.86 5.00
C ARG A 47 10.96 16.49 5.54
N ILE A 48 9.83 15.78 5.52
CA ILE A 48 8.59 16.26 6.13
C ILE A 48 8.34 15.38 7.36
N SER A 49 8.29 16.02 8.53
CA SER A 49 8.33 15.41 9.87
C SER A 49 7.06 14.63 10.27
N PHE A 50 6.38 14.00 9.30
CA PHE A 50 5.11 13.28 9.44
C PHE A 50 5.02 12.10 8.45
N ALA A 51 6.05 11.27 8.35
CA ALA A 51 5.98 10.04 7.56
C ALA A 51 5.09 9.00 8.27
N ASN A 52 3.79 9.28 8.30
CA ASN A 52 2.78 8.35 8.79
C ASN A 52 2.61 7.22 7.76
N GLU A 53 2.40 6.01 8.26
CA GLU A 53 2.05 4.87 7.43
C GLU A 53 0.77 5.14 6.65
N ILE A 54 0.73 4.67 5.39
CA ILE A 54 -0.44 4.82 4.53
C ILE A 54 -1.26 3.54 4.63
N ASN A 55 -2.53 3.68 5.00
CA ASN A 55 -3.46 2.55 5.06
C ASN A 55 -4.20 2.44 3.72
N ILE A 56 -4.06 1.30 3.04
CA ILE A 56 -4.73 1.00 1.77
C ILE A 56 -5.78 -0.08 1.97
N THR A 57 -7.05 0.27 1.78
CA THR A 57 -8.15 -0.71 1.80
C THR A 57 -8.25 -1.46 0.47
N PHE A 58 -8.83 -2.65 0.47
CA PHE A 58 -9.05 -3.42 -0.77
C PHE A 58 -9.93 -2.70 -1.80
N LYS A 59 -10.81 -1.79 -1.36
CA LYS A 59 -11.65 -0.98 -2.26
C LYS A 59 -10.83 -0.01 -3.11
N GLN A 60 -9.68 0.43 -2.61
CA GLN A 60 -8.77 1.35 -3.29
C GLN A 60 -7.83 0.61 -4.24
N ILE A 61 -7.75 -0.72 -4.18
CA ILE A 61 -6.91 -1.50 -5.08
C ILE A 61 -7.61 -1.60 -6.43
N VAL A 62 -6.97 -1.06 -7.46
CA VAL A 62 -7.47 -1.10 -8.84
C VAL A 62 -7.04 -2.39 -9.52
N THR A 63 -5.76 -2.76 -9.38
CA THR A 63 -5.23 -4.02 -9.91
C THR A 63 -3.94 -4.44 -9.21
N ILE A 64 -3.67 -5.74 -9.20
CA ILE A 64 -2.45 -6.35 -8.67
C ILE A 64 -1.69 -6.97 -9.84
N GLY A 65 -0.61 -6.31 -10.27
CA GLY A 65 0.28 -6.79 -11.33
C GLY A 65 1.39 -7.71 -10.81
N SER A 66 2.34 -8.06 -11.69
CA SER A 66 3.54 -8.82 -11.34
C SER A 66 4.48 -8.05 -10.41
N ASP A 67 4.63 -6.75 -10.65
CA ASP A 67 5.64 -5.91 -9.97
C ASP A 67 5.03 -4.75 -9.18
N VAL A 68 3.83 -4.31 -9.56
CA VAL A 68 3.17 -3.10 -9.04
C VAL A 68 1.74 -3.41 -8.64
N ILE A 69 1.28 -2.79 -7.56
CA ILE A 69 -0.13 -2.71 -7.18
C ILE A 69 -0.58 -1.27 -7.44
N LEU A 70 -1.58 -1.12 -8.31
CA LEU A 70 -2.17 0.19 -8.61
C LEU A 70 -3.30 0.47 -7.63
N VAL A 71 -3.27 1.66 -7.03
CA VAL A 71 -4.27 2.10 -6.07
C VAL A 71 -4.85 3.45 -6.44
N ASN A 72 -6.10 3.71 -6.05
CA ASN A 72 -6.74 5.00 -6.17
C ASN A 72 -7.04 5.56 -4.78
N LEU A 73 -6.31 6.59 -4.36
CA LEU A 73 -6.51 7.23 -3.06
C LEU A 73 -7.71 8.17 -3.01
N ASN A 74 -8.25 8.58 -4.17
CA ASN A 74 -9.35 9.54 -4.27
C ASN A 74 -10.73 8.89 -4.25
N GLN A 75 -10.78 7.59 -3.91
CA GLN A 75 -11.98 6.77 -3.96
C GLN A 75 -12.75 6.76 -2.64
#